data_AF-A0A2N8U7J8-F1
#
_entry.id   AF-A0A2N8U7J8-F1
#
_cell.length_a   1.000
_cell.length_b   1.000
_cell.length_c   1.000
_cell.angle_alpha   90.00
_cell.angle_beta   90.00
_cell.angle_gamma   90.00
#
_symmetry.space_group_name_H-M   'P 1'
#
loop_
_entity.id
_entity.type
_entity.pdbx_description
1 polymer ?
#
loop_
_entity_poly.entity_id
_entity_poly.type
_entity_poly.pdbx_seq_one_letter_code
_entity_poly.pdbx_strand_id
1 'polypeptide(L)'
;MLQLLLLATLTGSVLAGDFTVKIQPRQASSYPPGFAIPTADQTPAAWLSALDAAVAAGKIPNIAPALNQGGSPVYANNVGFDPNTCSWTVTKCVSKSDIVNGPPNAIAIGFDDGPTGNSGDLYDFLSAHNQSATHFMIGSNVLSYPQQFAQAVREGNQHFAIHTWSHQLCTTLTNQQLVAELGWTMQIIADKSGGYIPKFWRPPQGDIDNRVRAIAEEIFGLTNVLWNHDTNDWCLNDQGGSACPNEVPGKDYASVAAAAKAGIQGPKNNGLIMLEHELTHASIGVFKSYYPSLDGLGWNKSNVADMFSMPWYKNAWDDSLPPQNGTVLQTFDLGADPSTTSSTTSASAASSSTSAASTASSAASSTTTASGSGTQTTSHASTAPTSSIKQGLASGGAAVFAPASLSVAGLASVAVFAAILL
;
A
#
# COMPACT_ATOMS: atom_id res chain seq x y z
N MET A 1 -27.14 -10.42 -71.36
CA MET A 1 -27.22 -11.20 -70.11
C MET A 1 -26.20 -10.62 -69.15
N LEU A 2 -26.59 -9.65 -68.33
CA LEU A 2 -27.23 -9.79 -67.00
C LEU A 2 -26.16 -9.78 -65.89
N GLN A 3 -26.03 -8.60 -65.27
CA GLN A 3 -25.77 -8.30 -63.85
C GLN A 3 -24.77 -9.17 -63.05
N LEU A 4 -23.81 -8.52 -62.39
CA LEU A 4 -23.98 -8.18 -60.97
C LEU A 4 -22.94 -7.15 -60.50
N LEU A 5 -23.45 -5.97 -60.09
CA LEU A 5 -22.76 -5.05 -59.19
C LEU A 5 -22.62 -5.74 -57.82
N LEU A 6 -21.42 -5.79 -57.26
CA LEU A 6 -21.23 -5.98 -55.83
C LEU A 6 -20.53 -4.75 -55.26
N LEU A 7 -21.34 -3.75 -54.91
CA LEU A 7 -20.95 -2.68 -53.99
C LEU A 7 -20.88 -3.32 -52.59
N ALA A 8 -19.68 -3.74 -52.18
CA ALA A 8 -19.44 -4.05 -50.78
C ALA A 8 -19.34 -2.72 -50.02
N THR A 9 -20.42 -2.36 -49.34
CA THR A 9 -20.39 -1.38 -48.26
C THR A 9 -19.43 -1.89 -47.19
N LEU A 10 -18.21 -1.35 -47.13
CA LEU A 10 -17.42 -1.36 -45.90
C LEU A 10 -18.12 -0.46 -44.89
N THR A 11 -19.13 -0.99 -44.21
CA THR A 11 -19.41 -0.52 -42.85
C THR A 11 -18.22 -0.99 -42.02
N GLY A 12 -17.26 -0.10 -41.81
CA GLY A 12 -16.25 -0.29 -40.79
C GLY A 12 -16.97 -0.44 -39.46
N SER A 13 -17.16 -1.68 -39.02
CA SER A 13 -17.29 -1.98 -37.61
C SER A 13 -15.99 -1.49 -36.98
N VAL A 14 -16.01 -0.29 -36.42
CA VAL A 14 -15.01 0.13 -35.44
C VAL A 14 -15.03 -0.95 -34.39
N LEU A 15 -14.00 -1.81 -34.41
CA LEU A 15 -13.73 -2.77 -33.35
C LEU A 15 -13.85 -2.00 -32.04
N ALA A 16 -14.68 -2.48 -31.12
CA ALA A 16 -14.74 -1.98 -29.75
C ALA A 16 -13.30 -1.84 -29.24
N GLY A 17 -12.85 -0.59 -29.10
CA GLY A 17 -11.44 -0.28 -28.89
C GLY A 17 -10.96 -0.83 -27.55
N ASP A 18 -9.77 -1.39 -27.54
CA ASP A 18 -9.02 -1.58 -26.30
C ASP A 18 -8.69 -0.19 -25.73
N PHE A 19 -9.38 0.22 -24.66
CA PHE A 19 -9.17 1.50 -23.99
C PHE A 19 -8.01 1.43 -22.98
N THR A 20 -7.39 0.27 -22.82
CA THR A 20 -6.37 0.03 -21.80
C THR A 20 -5.16 0.92 -22.04
N VAL A 21 -4.84 1.73 -21.04
CA VAL A 21 -3.62 2.52 -20.99
C VAL A 21 -2.41 1.61 -20.91
N LYS A 22 -1.41 1.88 -21.76
CA LYS A 22 -0.09 1.25 -21.67
C LYS A 22 0.79 2.06 -20.72
N ILE A 23 1.01 1.55 -19.51
CA ILE A 23 2.04 2.07 -18.62
C ILE A 23 3.41 1.64 -19.13
N GLN A 24 4.32 2.60 -19.25
CA GLN A 24 5.72 2.36 -19.59
C GLN A 24 6.56 2.96 -18.46
N PRO A 25 7.62 2.27 -18.00
CA PRO A 25 8.54 2.85 -17.04
C PRO A 25 9.11 4.16 -17.58
N ARG A 26 9.11 5.20 -16.75
CA ARG A 26 9.60 6.53 -17.10
C ARG A 26 10.86 6.86 -16.30
N GLN A 27 11.77 7.58 -16.94
CA GLN A 27 13.00 8.08 -16.34
C GLN A 27 12.78 9.40 -15.56
N ALA A 28 11.65 10.08 -15.75
CA ALA A 28 11.37 11.39 -15.15
C ALA A 28 10.57 11.28 -13.84
N SER A 29 10.99 12.03 -12.83
CA SER A 29 10.59 11.92 -11.42
C SER A 29 9.46 12.86 -10.98
N SER A 30 8.75 13.51 -11.91
CA SER A 30 7.67 14.43 -11.55
C SER A 30 6.38 13.65 -11.30
N TYR A 31 6.16 13.27 -10.05
CA TYR A 31 4.89 12.75 -9.56
C TYR A 31 4.03 13.90 -9.01
N PRO A 32 2.70 13.72 -8.90
CA PRO A 32 1.84 14.65 -8.18
C PRO A 32 2.34 14.85 -6.74
N PRO A 33 1.94 15.95 -6.07
CA PRO A 33 2.23 16.12 -4.65
C PRO A 33 1.73 14.93 -3.83
N GLY A 34 2.53 14.50 -2.85
CA GLY A 34 2.15 13.40 -1.97
C GLY A 34 0.87 13.70 -1.20
N PHE A 35 -0.01 12.70 -1.11
CA PHE A 35 -1.30 12.72 -0.42
C PHE A 35 -2.31 13.76 -0.91
N ALA A 36 -2.03 14.43 -2.03
CA ALA A 36 -2.98 15.31 -2.70
C ALA A 36 -3.68 14.54 -3.83
N ILE A 37 -4.97 14.79 -4.03
CA ILE A 37 -5.71 14.26 -5.17
C ILE A 37 -5.11 14.84 -6.46
N PRO A 38 -4.56 14.02 -7.37
CA PRO A 38 -3.98 14.53 -8.59
C PRO A 38 -5.04 15.19 -9.49
N THR A 39 -4.69 16.30 -10.11
CA THR A 39 -5.58 17.06 -10.99
C THR A 39 -5.44 16.63 -12.46
N ALA A 40 -6.37 17.06 -13.31
CA ALA A 40 -6.35 16.72 -14.73
C ALA A 40 -5.09 17.24 -15.46
N ASP A 41 -4.58 18.42 -15.11
CA ASP A 41 -3.34 18.98 -15.65
C ASP A 41 -2.09 18.22 -15.19
N GLN A 42 -2.18 17.51 -14.07
CA GLN A 42 -1.15 16.57 -13.60
C GLN A 42 -1.34 15.17 -14.18
N THR A 43 -2.34 14.92 -15.02
CA THR A 43 -2.64 13.59 -15.53
C THR A 43 -2.20 13.47 -17.00
N PRO A 44 -1.47 12.40 -17.38
CA PRO A 44 -1.11 12.16 -18.76
C PRO A 44 -2.33 12.20 -19.70
N ALA A 45 -2.25 13.01 -20.75
CA ALA A 45 -3.36 13.23 -21.68
C ALA A 45 -3.88 11.92 -22.32
N ALA A 46 -3.00 10.93 -22.52
CA ALA A 46 -3.39 9.61 -23.03
C ALA A 46 -4.35 8.87 -22.09
N TRP A 47 -4.22 9.03 -20.76
CA TRP A 47 -5.10 8.38 -19.79
C TRP A 47 -6.48 9.04 -19.79
N LEU A 48 -6.52 10.36 -19.88
CA LEU A 48 -7.78 11.11 -20.02
C LEU A 48 -8.46 10.81 -21.36
N SER A 49 -7.69 10.68 -22.44
CA SER A 49 -8.24 10.31 -23.76
C SER A 49 -8.85 8.91 -23.75
N ALA A 50 -8.22 7.95 -23.05
CA ALA A 50 -8.77 6.61 -22.87
C ALA A 50 -10.09 6.65 -22.08
N LEU A 51 -10.15 7.45 -21.01
CA LEU A 51 -11.39 7.67 -20.25
C LEU A 51 -12.51 8.25 -21.13
N ASP A 52 -12.22 9.32 -21.87
CA ASP A 52 -13.20 9.96 -22.75
C ASP A 52 -13.72 8.97 -23.81
N ALA A 53 -12.84 8.15 -24.38
CA ALA A 53 -13.22 7.11 -25.33
C ALA A 53 -14.11 6.02 -24.71
N ALA A 54 -13.79 5.55 -23.50
CA ALA A 54 -14.60 4.57 -22.77
C ALA A 54 -15.99 5.13 -22.39
N VAL A 55 -16.05 6.40 -21.97
CA VAL A 55 -17.31 7.10 -21.70
C VAL A 55 -18.15 7.22 -22.98
N ALA A 56 -17.54 7.67 -24.09
CA ALA A 56 -18.21 7.77 -25.38
C ALA A 56 -18.72 6.42 -25.91
N ALA A 57 -18.02 5.33 -25.59
CA ALA A 57 -18.42 3.97 -25.91
C ALA A 57 -19.49 3.39 -24.96
N GLY A 58 -19.94 4.14 -23.94
CA GLY A 58 -20.94 3.69 -22.97
C GLY A 58 -20.44 2.63 -21.99
N LYS A 59 -19.12 2.51 -21.82
CA LYS A 59 -18.49 1.53 -20.92
C LYS A 59 -18.45 1.97 -19.47
N ILE A 60 -18.46 3.27 -19.22
CA ILE A 60 -18.45 3.84 -17.88
C ILE A 60 -19.89 4.23 -17.50
N PRO A 61 -20.50 3.58 -16.49
CA PRO A 61 -21.82 3.96 -15.99
C PRO A 61 -21.89 5.44 -15.59
N ASN A 62 -22.97 6.12 -15.97
CA ASN A 62 -23.20 7.52 -15.62
C ASN A 62 -23.76 7.65 -14.19
N ILE A 63 -22.90 7.37 -13.21
CA ILE A 63 -23.18 7.55 -11.78
C ILE A 63 -22.48 8.84 -11.35
N ALA A 64 -23.22 9.78 -10.75
CA ALA A 64 -22.62 11.00 -10.24
C ALA A 64 -21.73 10.68 -9.02
N PRO A 65 -20.56 11.33 -8.85
CA PRO A 65 -19.76 11.16 -7.64
C PRO A 65 -20.56 11.47 -6.37
N ALA A 66 -20.33 10.66 -5.33
CA ALA A 66 -20.89 10.90 -4.01
C ALA A 66 -20.24 12.13 -3.34
N LEU A 67 -20.91 12.69 -2.34
CA LEU A 67 -20.30 13.71 -1.48
C LEU A 67 -19.59 13.01 -0.31
N ASN A 68 -18.38 13.46 0.04
CA ASN A 68 -17.76 13.06 1.29
C ASN A 68 -18.39 13.84 2.45
N GLN A 69 -19.15 13.16 3.31
CA GLN A 69 -19.72 13.73 4.53
C GLN A 69 -19.13 13.01 5.73
N GLY A 70 -18.16 13.64 6.39
CA GLY A 70 -17.55 13.11 7.61
C GLY A 70 -16.76 11.81 7.41
N GLY A 71 -16.20 11.58 6.23
CA GLY A 71 -15.50 10.33 5.91
C GLY A 71 -16.42 9.22 5.39
N SER A 72 -17.67 9.54 5.04
CA SER A 72 -18.61 8.60 4.42
C SER A 72 -19.13 9.14 3.08
N PRO A 73 -19.26 8.29 2.04
CA PRO A 73 -19.84 8.69 0.77
C PRO A 73 -21.37 8.80 0.88
N VAL A 74 -21.91 9.97 0.51
CA VAL A 74 -23.35 10.24 0.50
C VAL A 74 -23.80 10.56 -0.93
N TYR A 75 -24.62 9.67 -1.46
CA TYR A 75 -25.14 9.76 -2.83
C TYR A 75 -26.38 10.65 -2.87
N ALA A 76 -26.47 11.54 -3.86
CA ALA A 76 -27.66 12.35 -4.10
C ALA A 76 -28.88 11.45 -4.38
N ASN A 77 -30.06 11.84 -3.91
CA ASN A 77 -31.32 11.13 -4.13
C ASN A 77 -31.29 9.64 -3.75
N ASN A 78 -30.42 9.24 -2.82
CA ASN A 78 -30.25 7.85 -2.39
C ASN A 78 -29.87 6.87 -3.50
N VAL A 79 -29.28 7.32 -4.61
CA VAL A 79 -28.88 6.41 -5.71
C VAL A 79 -27.84 5.38 -5.31
N GLY A 80 -27.14 5.56 -4.18
CA GLY A 80 -26.26 4.55 -3.59
C GLY A 80 -26.96 3.23 -3.22
N PHE A 81 -28.29 3.26 -3.02
CA PHE A 81 -29.12 2.08 -2.78
C PHE A 81 -29.67 1.45 -4.07
N ASP A 82 -29.47 2.09 -5.23
CA ASP A 82 -29.85 1.51 -6.52
C ASP A 82 -28.95 0.28 -6.81
N PRO A 83 -29.54 -0.89 -7.11
CA PRO A 83 -28.77 -2.07 -7.50
C PRO A 83 -27.82 -1.83 -8.69
N ASN A 84 -28.13 -0.89 -9.58
CA ASN A 84 -27.28 -0.52 -10.71
C ASN A 84 -26.06 0.31 -10.30
N THR A 85 -26.14 1.02 -9.17
CA THR A 85 -24.97 1.69 -8.57
C THR A 85 -24.05 0.64 -7.96
N CYS A 86 -24.62 -0.39 -7.32
CA CYS A 86 -23.89 -1.46 -6.64
C CYS A 86 -22.76 -0.92 -5.74
N SER A 87 -23.12 -0.03 -4.81
CA SER A 87 -22.15 0.54 -3.87
C SER A 87 -21.84 -0.47 -2.76
N TRP A 88 -20.56 -0.81 -2.60
CA TRP A 88 -20.13 -1.66 -1.49
C TRP A 88 -20.28 -0.93 -0.14
N THR A 89 -19.97 0.36 -0.09
CA THR A 89 -20.07 1.16 1.13
C THR A 89 -21.52 1.22 1.64
N VAL A 90 -22.48 1.43 0.74
CA VAL A 90 -23.90 1.63 1.11
C VAL A 90 -24.67 0.32 1.27
N THR A 91 -24.45 -0.65 0.37
CA THR A 91 -25.28 -1.88 0.30
C THR A 91 -24.49 -3.16 0.42
N LYS A 92 -23.17 -3.09 0.60
CA LYS A 92 -22.25 -4.25 0.53
C LYS A 92 -22.38 -5.02 -0.78
N CYS A 93 -22.81 -4.33 -1.86
CA CYS A 93 -22.93 -4.94 -3.17
C CYS A 93 -21.54 -5.25 -3.74
N VAL A 94 -21.40 -6.47 -4.22
CA VAL A 94 -20.19 -7.00 -4.85
C VAL A 94 -20.51 -7.36 -6.30
N SER A 95 -19.63 -6.97 -7.22
CA SER A 95 -19.68 -7.38 -8.61
C SER A 95 -19.10 -8.78 -8.77
N LYS A 96 -19.44 -9.46 -9.87
CA LYS A 96 -18.85 -10.75 -10.24
C LYS A 96 -17.33 -10.66 -10.45
N SER A 97 -16.82 -9.49 -10.83
CA SER A 97 -15.38 -9.24 -11.02
C SER A 97 -14.64 -8.90 -9.72
N ASP A 98 -15.35 -8.73 -8.59
CA ASP A 98 -14.71 -8.47 -7.30
C ASP A 98 -14.20 -9.77 -6.68
N ILE A 99 -12.93 -9.76 -6.26
CA ILE A 99 -12.38 -10.80 -5.39
C ILE A 99 -12.76 -10.44 -3.94
N VAL A 100 -13.57 -11.28 -3.31
CA VAL A 100 -14.02 -11.10 -1.91
C VAL A 100 -13.74 -12.33 -1.05
N ASN A 101 -13.89 -13.52 -1.64
CA ASN A 101 -13.63 -14.80 -0.99
C ASN A 101 -12.54 -15.55 -1.76
N GLY A 102 -11.66 -16.24 -1.03
CA GLY A 102 -10.71 -17.17 -1.62
C GLY A 102 -11.31 -18.55 -1.91
N PRO A 103 -10.55 -19.44 -2.58
CA PRO A 103 -10.88 -20.86 -2.65
C PRO A 103 -10.90 -21.52 -1.26
N PRO A 104 -11.64 -22.63 -1.07
CA PRO A 104 -11.68 -23.31 0.22
C PRO A 104 -10.28 -23.65 0.77
N ASN A 105 -10.11 -23.46 2.08
CA ASN A 105 -8.84 -23.65 2.81
C ASN A 105 -7.68 -22.74 2.39
N ALA A 106 -7.87 -21.76 1.50
CA ALA A 106 -6.84 -20.77 1.18
C ALA A 106 -6.92 -19.55 2.09
N ILE A 107 -5.77 -18.95 2.41
CA ILE A 107 -5.66 -17.64 3.06
C ILE A 107 -4.74 -16.74 2.23
N ALA A 108 -5.27 -15.58 1.85
CA ALA A 108 -4.48 -14.53 1.23
C ALA A 108 -3.77 -13.72 2.33
N ILE A 109 -2.45 -13.66 2.27
CA ILE A 109 -1.63 -12.76 3.07
C ILE A 109 -1.50 -11.45 2.30
N GLY A 110 -1.91 -10.33 2.90
CA GLY A 110 -1.78 -9.03 2.26
C GLY A 110 -1.99 -7.88 3.23
N PHE A 111 -1.42 -6.73 2.87
CA PHE A 111 -1.32 -5.55 3.73
C PHE A 111 -1.64 -4.29 2.92
N ASP A 112 -2.43 -3.40 3.52
CA ASP A 112 -2.80 -2.12 2.96
C ASP A 112 -1.90 -0.99 3.51
N ASP A 113 -2.00 0.16 2.86
CA ASP A 113 -1.39 1.44 3.22
C ASP A 113 0.14 1.52 3.18
N GLY A 114 0.80 0.48 2.68
CA GLY A 114 2.23 0.44 2.52
C GLY A 114 2.81 1.31 1.41
N PRO A 115 4.14 1.47 1.37
CA PRO A 115 5.08 1.24 2.49
C PRO A 115 5.03 2.36 3.53
N THR A 116 5.46 2.07 4.75
CA THR A 116 5.58 3.02 5.88
C THR A 116 6.98 2.95 6.49
N GLY A 117 7.25 3.73 7.54
CA GLY A 117 8.49 3.60 8.30
C GLY A 117 8.66 2.22 8.97
N ASN A 118 7.56 1.52 9.24
CA ASN A 118 7.52 0.24 9.95
C ASN A 118 7.59 -0.97 9.03
N SER A 119 7.35 -0.78 7.73
CA SER A 119 7.29 -1.85 6.72
C SER A 119 8.50 -2.79 6.69
N GLY A 120 9.71 -2.28 6.97
CA GLY A 120 10.92 -3.11 6.95
C GLY A 120 10.85 -4.29 7.92
N ASP A 121 10.22 -4.11 9.09
CA ASP A 121 10.04 -5.18 10.08
C ASP A 121 9.05 -6.27 9.60
N LEU A 122 8.05 -5.90 8.79
CA LEU A 122 7.15 -6.84 8.15
C LEU A 122 7.88 -7.63 7.04
N TYR A 123 8.60 -6.91 6.18
CA TYR A 123 9.30 -7.49 5.03
C TYR A 123 10.36 -8.50 5.48
N ASP A 124 11.17 -8.16 6.49
CA ASP A 124 12.14 -9.08 7.11
C ASP A 124 11.46 -10.36 7.63
N PHE A 125 10.28 -10.24 8.25
CA PHE A 125 9.53 -11.38 8.76
C PHE A 125 8.99 -12.27 7.64
N LEU A 126 8.43 -11.68 6.58
CA LEU A 126 7.93 -12.40 5.42
C LEU A 126 9.06 -13.17 4.73
N SER A 127 10.21 -12.50 4.52
CA SER A 127 11.42 -13.10 3.95
C SER A 127 11.93 -14.29 4.78
N ALA A 128 12.03 -14.12 6.11
CA ALA A 128 12.47 -15.18 7.02
C ALA A 128 11.60 -16.45 6.99
N HIS A 129 10.34 -16.32 6.56
CA HIS A 129 9.39 -17.44 6.45
C HIS A 129 9.15 -17.87 4.99
N ASN A 130 9.87 -17.30 4.01
CA ASN A 130 9.62 -17.50 2.59
C ASN A 130 8.14 -17.29 2.21
N GLN A 131 7.51 -16.29 2.82
CA GLN A 131 6.09 -15.99 2.67
C GLN A 131 5.92 -14.82 1.71
N SER A 132 5.25 -15.05 0.59
CA SER A 132 4.78 -13.96 -0.26
C SER A 132 3.55 -13.29 0.35
N ALA A 133 3.43 -11.97 0.18
CA ALA A 133 2.22 -11.22 0.49
C ALA A 133 1.82 -10.29 -0.68
N THR A 134 0.55 -9.91 -0.75
CA THR A 134 0.11 -8.79 -1.59
C THR A 134 0.17 -7.49 -0.80
N HIS A 135 0.97 -6.53 -1.25
CA HIS A 135 1.05 -5.19 -0.68
C HIS A 135 0.22 -4.22 -1.52
N PHE A 136 -0.91 -3.76 -0.99
CA PHE A 136 -1.73 -2.73 -1.60
C PHE A 136 -1.15 -1.37 -1.23
N MET A 137 -0.36 -0.82 -2.14
CA MET A 137 0.47 0.34 -1.85
C MET A 137 -0.19 1.65 -2.24
N ILE A 138 -0.08 2.64 -1.35
CA ILE A 138 -0.44 4.02 -1.66
C ILE A 138 0.69 4.63 -2.48
N GLY A 139 0.39 5.22 -3.64
CA GLY A 139 1.42 5.79 -4.52
C GLY A 139 2.26 6.87 -3.84
N SER A 140 1.63 7.72 -3.01
CA SER A 140 2.33 8.73 -2.20
C SER A 140 3.27 8.12 -1.15
N ASN A 141 2.96 6.92 -0.65
CA ASN A 141 3.83 6.20 0.27
C ASN A 141 5.05 5.62 -0.43
N VAL A 142 4.88 5.05 -1.64
CA VAL A 142 6.02 4.64 -2.47
C VAL A 142 6.96 5.82 -2.76
N LEU A 143 6.40 7.02 -2.95
CA LEU A 143 7.19 8.24 -3.12
C LEU A 143 7.93 8.66 -1.83
N SER A 144 7.27 8.53 -0.68
CA SER A 144 7.77 9.05 0.61
C SER A 144 8.72 8.08 1.33
N TYR A 145 8.58 6.77 1.09
CA TYR A 145 9.35 5.70 1.72
C TYR A 145 10.09 4.86 0.66
N PRO A 146 10.97 5.48 -0.15
CA PRO A 146 11.64 4.79 -1.25
C PRO A 146 12.59 3.68 -0.77
N GLN A 147 13.12 3.77 0.46
CA GLN A 147 14.00 2.75 1.02
C GLN A 147 13.24 1.47 1.36
N GLN A 148 12.07 1.59 1.98
CA GLN A 148 11.22 0.45 2.32
C GLN A 148 10.63 -0.19 1.06
N PHE A 149 10.20 0.61 0.08
CA PHE A 149 9.80 0.05 -1.21
C PHE A 149 10.95 -0.72 -1.89
N ALA A 150 12.16 -0.15 -1.91
CA ALA A 150 13.33 -0.81 -2.46
C ALA A 150 13.75 -2.07 -1.65
N GLN A 151 13.47 -2.13 -0.36
CA GLN A 151 13.62 -3.35 0.43
C GLN A 151 12.66 -4.43 -0.07
N ALA A 152 11.36 -4.15 -0.15
CA ALA A 152 10.36 -5.11 -0.63
C ALA A 152 10.70 -5.66 -2.03
N VAL A 153 11.18 -4.79 -2.92
CA VAL A 153 11.63 -5.18 -4.27
C VAL A 153 12.87 -6.09 -4.22
N ARG A 154 13.84 -5.81 -3.34
CA ARG A 154 15.10 -6.58 -3.24
C ARG A 154 14.92 -7.94 -2.57
N GLU A 155 14.01 -8.05 -1.61
CA GLU A 155 13.72 -9.34 -0.97
C GLU A 155 13.20 -10.37 -1.96
N GLY A 156 12.53 -9.91 -3.02
CA GLY A 156 11.84 -10.78 -3.96
C GLY A 156 10.65 -11.49 -3.31
N ASN A 157 9.92 -12.26 -4.10
CA ASN A 157 8.72 -13.00 -3.72
C ASN A 157 7.62 -12.12 -3.07
N GLN A 158 7.58 -10.81 -3.38
CA GLN A 158 6.55 -9.87 -2.88
C GLN A 158 5.70 -9.32 -4.03
N HIS A 159 4.38 -9.37 -3.87
CA HIS A 159 3.41 -8.95 -4.89
C HIS A 159 2.93 -7.52 -4.62
N PHE A 160 3.04 -6.62 -5.61
CA PHE A 160 2.65 -5.21 -5.47
C PHE A 160 1.34 -4.89 -6.19
N ALA A 161 0.38 -4.32 -5.46
CA ALA A 161 -0.94 -3.92 -5.92
C ALA A 161 -1.20 -2.44 -5.63
N ILE A 162 -2.24 -1.87 -6.26
CA ILE A 162 -2.57 -0.45 -6.15
C ILE A 162 -3.54 -0.20 -4.99
N HIS A 163 -3.27 0.86 -4.21
CA HIS A 163 -4.17 1.39 -3.18
C HIS A 163 -4.43 2.90 -3.33
N THR A 164 -4.53 3.36 -4.58
CA THR A 164 -4.66 4.78 -4.97
C THR A 164 -3.45 5.64 -4.61
N TRP A 165 -3.45 6.89 -5.08
CA TRP A 165 -2.35 7.81 -4.87
C TRP A 165 -2.44 8.51 -3.51
N SER A 166 -3.63 8.96 -3.14
CA SER A 166 -3.88 9.83 -1.97
C SER A 166 -4.89 9.26 -0.97
N HIS A 167 -5.33 8.01 -1.14
CA HIS A 167 -6.16 7.28 -0.19
C HIS A 167 -7.51 7.97 0.12
N GLN A 168 -8.19 8.43 -0.94
CA GLN A 168 -9.53 9.02 -0.83
C GLN A 168 -10.63 8.01 -1.13
N LEU A 169 -11.85 8.32 -0.67
CA LEU A 169 -13.07 7.60 -1.03
C LEU A 169 -13.31 7.66 -2.54
N CYS A 170 -13.05 6.57 -3.26
CA CYS A 170 -13.06 6.54 -4.72
C CYS A 170 -14.40 6.98 -5.32
N THR A 171 -15.53 6.68 -4.66
CA THR A 171 -16.86 7.03 -5.18
C THR A 171 -17.14 8.53 -5.09
N THR A 172 -16.38 9.27 -4.28
CA THR A 172 -16.46 10.73 -4.17
C THR A 172 -15.61 11.47 -5.21
N LEU A 173 -14.69 10.76 -5.87
CA LEU A 173 -13.82 11.32 -6.88
C LEU A 173 -14.52 11.43 -8.24
N THR A 174 -14.21 12.49 -8.98
CA THR A 174 -14.54 12.57 -10.41
C THR A 174 -13.84 11.46 -11.19
N ASN A 175 -14.33 11.17 -12.40
CA ASN A 175 -13.72 10.12 -13.24
C ASN A 175 -12.24 10.42 -13.54
N GLN A 176 -11.91 11.68 -13.83
CA GLN A 176 -10.55 12.11 -14.13
C GLN A 176 -9.64 11.95 -12.91
N GLN A 177 -10.11 12.34 -11.72
CA GLN A 177 -9.35 12.15 -10.46
C GLN A 177 -9.11 10.68 -10.18
N LEU A 178 -10.13 9.81 -10.32
CA LEU A 178 -9.96 8.37 -10.12
C LEU A 178 -8.95 7.76 -11.11
N VAL A 179 -9.00 8.16 -12.38
CA VAL A 179 -8.00 7.73 -13.37
C VAL A 179 -6.60 8.14 -12.94
N ALA A 180 -6.45 9.36 -12.42
CA ALA A 180 -5.17 9.86 -11.95
C ALA A 180 -4.67 9.12 -10.70
N GLU A 181 -5.54 8.86 -9.71
CA GLU A 181 -5.24 8.10 -8.49
C GLU A 181 -4.68 6.70 -8.81
N LEU A 182 -5.36 5.96 -9.70
CA LEU A 182 -4.96 4.61 -10.09
C LEU A 182 -3.71 4.64 -10.97
N GLY A 183 -3.69 5.50 -11.99
CA GLY A 183 -2.61 5.57 -12.97
C GLY A 183 -1.28 6.02 -12.36
N TRP A 184 -1.28 7.03 -11.50
CA TRP A 184 -0.05 7.52 -10.87
C TRP A 184 0.55 6.51 -9.90
N THR A 185 -0.31 5.76 -9.20
CA THR A 185 0.13 4.66 -8.32
C THR A 185 0.71 3.51 -9.13
N MET A 186 0.04 3.11 -10.23
CA MET A 186 0.57 2.10 -11.16
C MET A 186 1.94 2.53 -11.72
N GLN A 187 2.06 3.80 -12.11
CA GLN A 187 3.27 4.36 -12.70
C GLN A 187 4.44 4.40 -11.71
N ILE A 188 4.25 4.88 -10.47
CA ILE A 188 5.34 4.94 -9.51
C ILE A 188 5.82 3.55 -9.10
N ILE A 189 4.91 2.58 -8.97
CA ILE A 189 5.29 1.18 -8.72
C ILE A 189 6.13 0.66 -9.88
N ALA A 190 5.70 0.87 -11.13
CA ALA A 190 6.46 0.44 -12.31
C ALA A 190 7.85 1.10 -12.39
N ASP A 191 7.93 2.41 -12.14
CA ASP A 191 9.19 3.15 -12.21
C ASP A 191 10.17 2.71 -11.12
N LYS A 192 9.69 2.57 -9.88
CA LYS A 192 10.54 2.30 -8.71
C LYS A 192 10.91 0.84 -8.54
N SER A 193 10.11 -0.08 -9.10
CA SER A 193 10.39 -1.52 -9.05
C SER A 193 11.29 -2.01 -10.19
N GLY A 194 11.58 -1.16 -11.17
CA GLY A 194 12.28 -1.57 -12.39
C GLY A 194 11.38 -2.27 -13.41
N GLY A 195 10.05 -2.14 -13.30
CA GLY A 195 9.12 -2.47 -14.37
C GLY A 195 7.89 -3.30 -14.00
N TYR A 196 7.62 -3.60 -12.73
CA TYR A 196 6.39 -4.32 -12.37
C TYR A 196 5.15 -3.47 -12.63
N ILE A 197 4.21 -3.98 -13.43
CA ILE A 197 2.94 -3.28 -13.71
C ILE A 197 1.81 -3.99 -12.95
N PRO A 198 1.30 -3.40 -11.85
CA PRO A 198 0.22 -3.98 -11.05
C PRO A 198 -0.99 -4.41 -11.87
N LYS A 199 -1.54 -5.57 -11.51
CA LYS A 199 -2.80 -6.10 -12.07
C LYS A 199 -3.96 -6.00 -11.08
N PHE A 200 -3.67 -5.92 -9.80
CA PHE A 200 -4.65 -5.90 -8.73
C PHE A 200 -4.68 -4.53 -8.06
N TRP A 201 -5.83 -4.22 -7.46
CA TRP A 201 -5.99 -3.03 -6.66
C TRP A 201 -7.04 -3.26 -5.57
N ARG A 202 -7.01 -2.43 -4.54
CA ARG A 202 -8.01 -2.38 -3.48
C ARG A 202 -8.42 -0.93 -3.28
N PRO A 203 -9.73 -0.61 -3.25
CA PRO A 203 -10.21 0.73 -2.96
C PRO A 203 -10.03 1.06 -1.47
N PRO A 204 -9.52 2.25 -1.12
CA PRO A 204 -9.53 2.77 0.25
C PRO A 204 -10.89 2.58 0.92
N GLN A 205 -10.88 2.03 2.13
CA GLN A 205 -12.09 1.75 2.94
C GLN A 205 -13.13 0.83 2.26
N GLY A 206 -12.77 0.16 1.16
CA GLY A 206 -13.70 -0.65 0.38
C GLY A 206 -14.63 0.20 -0.49
N ASP A 207 -14.39 1.51 -0.61
CA ASP A 207 -15.32 2.43 -1.25
C ASP A 207 -15.34 2.29 -2.76
N ILE A 208 -16.35 1.58 -3.27
CA ILE A 208 -16.48 1.27 -4.69
C ILE A 208 -17.94 1.18 -5.13
N ASP A 209 -18.20 1.64 -6.36
CA ASP A 209 -19.45 1.49 -7.09
C ASP A 209 -19.16 0.98 -8.53
N ASN A 210 -20.20 0.75 -9.33
CA ASN A 210 -20.03 0.26 -10.70
C ASN A 210 -19.28 1.22 -11.64
N ARG A 211 -19.32 2.54 -11.38
CA ARG A 211 -18.53 3.52 -12.14
C ARG A 211 -17.05 3.37 -11.82
N VAL A 212 -16.71 3.28 -10.54
CA VAL A 212 -15.34 3.09 -10.07
C VAL A 212 -14.76 1.76 -10.59
N ARG A 213 -15.54 0.66 -10.51
CA ARG A 213 -15.14 -0.65 -11.09
C ARG A 213 -14.84 -0.53 -12.58
N ALA A 214 -15.76 0.05 -13.34
CA ALA A 214 -15.62 0.19 -14.78
C ALA A 214 -14.38 1.02 -15.16
N ILE A 215 -14.07 2.09 -14.44
CA ILE A 215 -12.86 2.88 -14.71
C ILE A 215 -11.60 2.07 -14.45
N ALA A 216 -11.52 1.35 -13.32
CA ALA A 216 -10.35 0.54 -13.00
C ALA A 216 -10.14 -0.59 -14.03
N GLU A 217 -11.23 -1.24 -14.45
CA GLU A 217 -11.21 -2.35 -15.41
C GLU A 217 -10.96 -1.88 -16.85
N GLU A 218 -11.72 -0.92 -17.37
CA GLU A 218 -11.65 -0.53 -18.79
C GLU A 218 -10.41 0.29 -19.12
N ILE A 219 -9.94 1.15 -18.19
CA ILE A 219 -8.82 2.06 -18.46
C ILE A 219 -7.49 1.41 -18.10
N PHE A 220 -7.46 0.58 -17.06
CA PHE A 220 -6.22 0.00 -16.58
C PHE A 220 -6.23 -1.51 -16.56
N GLY A 221 -7.34 -2.21 -16.81
CA GLY A 221 -7.43 -3.67 -16.74
C GLY A 221 -7.22 -4.22 -15.33
N LEU A 222 -7.59 -3.47 -14.29
CA LEU A 222 -7.34 -3.83 -12.91
C LEU A 222 -8.42 -4.76 -12.35
N THR A 223 -8.01 -5.74 -11.55
CA THR A 223 -8.90 -6.61 -10.79
C THR A 223 -9.04 -6.12 -9.35
N ASN A 224 -10.28 -5.85 -8.93
CA ASN A 224 -10.58 -5.38 -7.57
C ASN A 224 -10.48 -6.51 -6.54
N VAL A 225 -9.85 -6.22 -5.40
CA VAL A 225 -9.72 -7.13 -4.26
C VAL A 225 -10.25 -6.46 -2.99
N LEU A 226 -11.32 -7.00 -2.45
CA LEU A 226 -11.87 -6.64 -1.14
C LEU A 226 -11.37 -7.65 -0.08
N TRP A 227 -12.16 -7.86 0.96
CA TRP A 227 -11.89 -8.79 2.05
C TRP A 227 -13.19 -9.40 2.55
N ASN A 228 -13.09 -10.52 3.25
CA ASN A 228 -14.21 -11.16 3.94
C ASN A 228 -14.00 -11.24 5.47
N HIS A 229 -12.88 -10.74 5.97
CA HIS A 229 -12.62 -10.59 7.40
C HIS A 229 -11.80 -9.32 7.66
N ASP A 230 -12.28 -8.48 8.56
CA ASP A 230 -11.57 -7.26 8.97
C ASP A 230 -11.00 -7.46 10.38
N THR A 231 -9.72 -7.15 10.55
CA THR A 231 -9.06 -7.23 11.86
C THR A 231 -9.27 -5.98 12.72
N ASN A 232 -9.58 -4.84 12.07
CA ASN A 232 -9.53 -3.50 12.63
C ASN A 232 -8.16 -3.12 13.22
N ASP A 233 -7.07 -3.63 12.66
CA ASP A 233 -5.70 -3.31 13.09
C ASP A 233 -5.27 -1.87 12.77
N TRP A 234 -5.90 -1.22 11.77
CA TRP A 234 -5.75 0.21 11.44
C TRP A 234 -6.06 1.14 12.61
N CYS A 235 -6.76 0.64 13.62
CA CYS A 235 -7.03 1.35 14.86
C CYS A 235 -5.85 1.41 15.82
N LEU A 236 -4.84 0.55 15.66
CA LEU A 236 -3.74 0.46 16.61
C LEU A 236 -2.70 1.54 16.37
N ASN A 237 -2.34 2.26 17.41
CA ASN A 237 -1.10 3.05 17.44
C ASN A 237 0.11 2.15 17.70
N ASP A 238 1.33 2.67 17.52
CA ASP A 238 2.58 1.91 17.70
C ASP A 238 2.72 1.25 19.09
N GLN A 239 2.09 1.80 20.12
CA GLN A 239 2.14 1.27 21.48
C GLN A 239 1.04 0.23 21.77
N GLY A 240 0.22 -0.13 20.77
CA GLY A 240 -0.89 -1.08 20.91
C GLY A 240 -2.15 -0.50 21.58
N GLY A 241 -2.19 0.82 21.81
CA GLY A 241 -3.41 1.55 22.14
C GLY A 241 -4.25 1.83 20.89
N SER A 242 -5.44 2.40 21.07
CA SER A 242 -6.37 2.64 19.96
C SER A 242 -6.54 4.11 19.61
N ALA A 243 -6.46 4.43 18.32
CA ALA A 243 -6.90 5.67 17.72
C ALA A 243 -8.42 5.73 17.51
N CYS A 244 -9.11 4.59 17.66
CA CYS A 244 -10.55 4.42 17.43
C CYS A 244 -11.23 3.74 18.65
N PRO A 245 -11.09 4.23 19.90
CA PRO A 245 -11.39 3.47 21.11
C PRO A 245 -12.83 2.94 21.27
N ASN A 246 -13.77 3.40 20.43
CA ASN A 246 -15.16 2.95 20.41
C ASN A 246 -15.43 1.81 19.41
N GLU A 247 -14.47 1.46 18.54
CA GLU A 247 -14.61 0.36 17.58
C GLU A 247 -14.46 -1.01 18.26
N VAL A 248 -15.22 -1.98 17.76
CA VAL A 248 -15.22 -3.36 18.26
C VAL A 248 -15.19 -4.33 17.06
N PRO A 249 -14.07 -5.03 16.80
CA PRO A 249 -12.75 -4.92 17.44
C PRO A 249 -12.06 -3.56 17.18
N GLY A 250 -10.96 -3.25 17.87
CA GLY A 250 -10.18 -2.04 17.60
C GLY A 250 -9.86 -1.19 18.84
N LYS A 251 -10.50 -1.44 19.98
CA LYS A 251 -10.27 -0.69 21.24
C LYS A 251 -8.86 -0.83 21.83
N ASP A 252 -8.17 -1.92 21.55
CA ASP A 252 -6.81 -2.25 22.03
C ASP A 252 -6.22 -3.42 21.23
N TYR A 253 -4.90 -3.64 21.36
CA TYR A 253 -4.19 -4.74 20.71
C TYR A 253 -4.85 -6.11 20.95
N ALA A 254 -5.29 -6.37 22.19
CA ALA A 254 -5.88 -7.68 22.54
C ALA A 254 -7.18 -7.94 21.78
N SER A 255 -8.02 -6.91 21.59
CA SER A 255 -9.26 -7.01 20.82
C SER A 255 -9.01 -7.29 19.33
N VAL A 256 -7.99 -6.65 18.74
CA VAL A 256 -7.60 -6.85 17.34
C VAL A 256 -6.98 -8.24 17.16
N ALA A 257 -6.06 -8.65 18.04
CA ALA A 257 -5.47 -9.99 18.02
C ALA A 257 -6.54 -11.10 18.18
N ALA A 258 -7.55 -10.87 19.03
CA ALA A 258 -8.68 -11.77 19.16
C ALA A 258 -9.53 -11.85 17.87
N ALA A 259 -9.73 -10.72 17.18
CA ALA A 259 -10.44 -10.68 15.92
C ALA A 259 -9.69 -11.40 14.80
N ALA A 260 -8.37 -11.16 14.66
CA ALA A 260 -7.53 -11.90 13.71
C ALA A 260 -7.57 -13.42 13.98
N LYS A 261 -7.45 -13.81 15.25
CA LYS A 261 -7.57 -15.22 15.66
C LYS A 261 -8.94 -15.81 15.34
N ALA A 262 -10.03 -15.07 15.54
CA ALA A 262 -11.36 -15.53 15.20
C ALA A 262 -11.52 -15.77 13.69
N GLY A 263 -10.93 -14.91 12.86
CA GLY A 263 -10.91 -15.06 11.39
C GLY A 263 -10.26 -16.38 10.97
N ILE A 264 -9.04 -16.65 11.43
CA ILE A 264 -8.29 -17.86 11.04
C ILE A 264 -8.87 -19.15 11.65
N GLN A 265 -9.67 -19.05 12.72
CA GLN A 265 -10.40 -20.18 13.31
C GLN A 265 -11.79 -20.37 12.69
N GLY A 266 -12.21 -19.44 11.85
CA GLY A 266 -13.49 -19.43 11.17
C GLY A 266 -13.66 -20.55 10.14
N PRO A 267 -14.84 -20.61 9.51
CA PRO A 267 -15.14 -21.63 8.51
C PRO A 267 -14.28 -21.44 7.26
N LYS A 268 -13.74 -22.53 6.72
CA LYS A 268 -12.81 -22.51 5.58
C LYS A 268 -13.46 -22.73 4.21
N ASN A 269 -14.81 -22.76 4.14
CA ASN A 269 -15.53 -22.97 2.89
C ASN A 269 -15.37 -21.80 1.92
N ASN A 270 -15.27 -20.59 2.45
CA ASN A 270 -14.82 -19.42 1.73
C ASN A 270 -13.39 -19.17 2.19
N GLY A 271 -12.41 -19.21 1.27
CA GLY A 271 -11.04 -18.86 1.59
C GLY A 271 -10.95 -17.45 2.18
N LEU A 272 -10.01 -17.25 3.07
CA LEU A 272 -9.91 -16.07 3.90
C LEU A 272 -9.08 -14.99 3.19
N ILE A 273 -9.65 -13.79 3.08
CA ILE A 273 -8.94 -12.59 2.66
C ILE A 273 -9.09 -11.60 3.79
N MET A 274 -8.02 -11.39 4.54
CA MET A 274 -8.04 -10.48 5.68
C MET A 274 -7.70 -9.06 5.23
N LEU A 275 -8.36 -8.09 5.86
CA LEU A 275 -7.92 -6.71 5.86
C LEU A 275 -6.97 -6.49 7.03
N GLU A 276 -5.73 -6.18 6.68
CA GLU A 276 -4.61 -5.90 7.60
C GLU A 276 -3.76 -4.78 7.00
N HIS A 277 -3.00 -4.10 7.85
CA HIS A 277 -2.25 -2.91 7.47
C HIS A 277 -0.83 -2.93 8.05
N GLU A 278 0.13 -2.39 7.30
CA GLU A 278 1.52 -2.24 7.74
C GLU A 278 1.83 -0.86 8.35
N LEU A 279 0.84 -0.30 9.07
CA LEU A 279 0.87 1.05 9.61
C LEU A 279 1.77 1.17 10.85
N THR A 280 1.65 0.24 11.78
CA THR A 280 2.28 0.32 13.10
C THR A 280 3.00 -0.96 13.50
N HIS A 281 3.94 -0.87 14.43
CA HIS A 281 4.53 -2.08 15.03
C HIS A 281 3.46 -2.97 15.67
N ALA A 282 2.38 -2.37 16.17
CA ALA A 282 1.26 -3.09 16.76
C ALA A 282 0.42 -3.83 15.70
N SER A 283 0.10 -3.21 14.56
CA SER A 283 -0.65 -3.89 13.48
C SER A 283 0.16 -5.04 12.89
N ILE A 284 1.45 -4.82 12.60
CA ILE A 284 2.39 -5.86 12.16
C ILE A 284 2.53 -6.96 13.24
N GLY A 285 2.57 -6.57 14.51
CA GLY A 285 2.62 -7.50 15.65
C GLY A 285 1.43 -8.45 15.70
N VAL A 286 0.23 -7.98 15.37
CA VAL A 286 -0.97 -8.83 15.29
C VAL A 286 -0.76 -9.93 14.25
N PHE A 287 -0.35 -9.58 13.03
CA PHE A 287 -0.01 -10.54 11.98
C PHE A 287 0.99 -11.59 12.47
N LYS A 288 2.13 -11.13 12.99
CA LYS A 288 3.21 -11.99 13.51
C LYS A 288 2.73 -12.92 14.62
N SER A 289 1.75 -12.51 15.42
CA SER A 289 1.27 -13.29 16.55
C SER A 289 0.47 -14.53 16.14
N TYR A 290 -0.30 -14.45 15.05
CA TYR A 290 -1.14 -15.57 14.62
C TYR A 290 -0.53 -16.35 13.45
N TYR A 291 0.36 -15.76 12.66
CA TYR A 291 0.99 -16.39 11.50
C TYR A 291 1.53 -17.82 11.77
N PRO A 292 2.25 -18.10 12.88
CA PRO A 292 2.77 -19.45 13.16
C PRO A 292 1.68 -20.52 13.34
N SER A 293 0.43 -20.14 13.60
CA SER A 293 -0.68 -21.08 13.80
C SER A 293 -1.35 -21.54 12.50
N LEU A 294 -1.12 -20.84 11.38
CA LEU A 294 -1.83 -21.07 10.12
C LEU A 294 -1.64 -22.48 9.57
N ASP A 295 -0.43 -23.03 9.66
CA ASP A 295 -0.12 -24.39 9.19
C ASP A 295 -0.82 -25.45 10.05
N GLY A 296 -0.79 -25.29 11.37
CA GLY A 296 -1.50 -26.17 12.29
C GLY A 296 -3.03 -26.13 12.12
N LEU A 297 -3.54 -25.04 11.56
CA LEU A 297 -4.95 -24.88 11.21
C LEU A 297 -5.28 -25.40 9.80
N GLY A 298 -4.29 -25.80 9.01
CA GLY A 298 -4.48 -26.35 7.66
C GLY A 298 -4.81 -25.29 6.60
N TRP A 299 -4.32 -24.06 6.75
CA TRP A 299 -4.47 -23.01 5.73
C TRP A 299 -3.39 -23.11 4.65
N ASN A 300 -3.80 -22.96 3.39
CA ASN A 300 -2.91 -22.77 2.26
C ASN A 300 -2.59 -21.28 2.12
N LYS A 301 -1.41 -20.86 2.59
CA LYS A 301 -0.98 -19.46 2.64
C LYS A 301 -0.38 -19.04 1.30
N SER A 302 -0.82 -17.90 0.78
CA SER A 302 -0.28 -17.31 -0.47
C SER A 302 -0.61 -15.83 -0.54
N ASN A 303 0.02 -15.09 -1.46
CA ASN A 303 -0.50 -13.77 -1.85
C ASN A 303 -1.82 -13.95 -2.67
N VAL A 304 -2.50 -12.85 -2.97
CA VAL A 304 -3.78 -12.86 -3.69
C VAL A 304 -3.66 -13.45 -5.10
N ALA A 305 -2.59 -13.14 -5.84
CA ALA A 305 -2.46 -13.60 -7.22
C ALA A 305 -2.28 -15.12 -7.30
N ASP A 306 -1.38 -15.66 -6.48
CA ASP A 306 -1.14 -17.11 -6.38
C ASP A 306 -2.36 -17.88 -5.87
N MET A 307 -3.09 -17.29 -4.91
CA MET A 307 -4.32 -17.88 -4.40
C MET A 307 -5.34 -18.19 -5.52
N PHE A 308 -5.35 -17.38 -6.59
CA PHE A 308 -6.21 -17.59 -7.76
C PHE A 308 -5.46 -18.12 -8.99
N SER A 309 -4.19 -18.51 -8.85
CA SER A 309 -3.34 -18.94 -9.97
C SER A 309 -3.32 -17.94 -11.13
N MET A 310 -3.26 -16.65 -10.79
CA MET A 310 -3.22 -15.54 -11.73
C MET A 310 -1.81 -14.95 -11.83
N PRO A 311 -1.43 -14.37 -12.99
CA PRO A 311 -0.24 -13.53 -13.05
C PRO A 311 -0.29 -12.41 -12.03
N TRP A 312 0.80 -12.20 -11.28
CA TRP A 312 0.96 -11.11 -10.31
C TRP A 312 0.84 -9.76 -11.01
N TYR A 313 1.51 -9.63 -12.15
CA TYR A 313 1.61 -8.39 -12.90
C TYR A 313 1.01 -8.53 -14.29
N LYS A 314 0.74 -7.39 -14.93
CA LYS A 314 0.26 -7.37 -16.32
C LYS A 314 1.30 -7.88 -17.32
N ASN A 315 2.56 -7.81 -16.92
CA ASN A 315 3.73 -8.09 -17.74
C ASN A 315 4.61 -9.21 -17.18
N ALA A 316 4.21 -9.87 -16.09
CA ALA A 316 4.96 -10.95 -15.46
C ALA A 316 4.04 -11.87 -14.65
N TRP A 317 4.37 -13.17 -14.58
CA TRP A 317 3.62 -14.14 -13.79
C TRP A 317 3.83 -13.97 -12.29
N ASP A 318 5.04 -13.58 -11.92
CA ASP A 318 5.55 -13.37 -10.58
C ASP A 318 6.62 -12.27 -10.63
N ASP A 319 7.44 -12.16 -9.59
CA ASP A 319 8.57 -11.24 -9.53
C ASP A 319 9.85 -11.77 -10.25
N SER A 320 9.81 -12.93 -10.91
CA SER A 320 10.97 -13.52 -11.58
C SER A 320 11.27 -12.92 -12.95
N LEU A 321 10.27 -12.29 -13.59
CA LEU A 321 10.34 -11.77 -14.96
C LEU A 321 9.65 -10.41 -15.14
N PRO A 322 10.01 -9.33 -14.40
CA PRO A 322 9.70 -7.99 -14.90
C PRO A 322 10.33 -7.87 -16.29
N PRO A 323 9.76 -7.15 -17.26
CA PRO A 323 10.39 -6.94 -18.55
C PRO A 323 11.75 -6.27 -18.36
N GLN A 324 12.79 -7.11 -18.32
CA GLN A 324 14.18 -6.74 -18.33
C GLN A 324 14.58 -6.66 -19.80
N ASN A 325 14.82 -5.44 -20.29
CA ASN A 325 15.84 -5.21 -21.31
C ASN A 325 16.22 -3.72 -21.41
N GLY A 326 17.48 -3.41 -21.04
CA GLY A 326 18.27 -2.33 -21.64
C GLY A 326 18.12 -0.89 -21.12
N THR A 327 17.32 -0.60 -20.10
CA THR A 327 17.07 0.80 -19.66
C THR A 327 17.06 1.00 -18.14
N VAL A 328 17.90 0.28 -17.39
CA VAL A 328 18.40 0.82 -16.12
C VAL A 328 19.44 1.89 -16.50
N LEU A 329 18.99 3.11 -16.80
CA LEU A 329 19.86 4.29 -16.70
C LEU A 329 19.86 4.76 -15.25
N GLN A 330 20.30 3.90 -14.33
CA GLN A 330 20.96 4.34 -13.12
C GLN A 330 21.59 3.15 -12.41
N THR A 331 22.91 3.21 -12.27
CA THR A 331 23.55 2.73 -11.05
C THR A 331 22.79 3.33 -9.87
N PHE A 332 22.09 2.48 -9.12
CA PHE A 332 21.50 2.87 -7.86
C PHE A 332 22.65 3.20 -6.91
N ASP A 333 22.77 4.47 -6.50
CA ASP A 333 23.47 4.79 -5.26
C ASP A 333 22.50 4.41 -4.13
N LEU A 334 22.58 3.15 -3.72
CA LEU A 334 22.06 2.71 -2.43
C LEU A 334 22.91 3.45 -1.42
N GLY A 335 22.45 4.64 -1.01
CA GLY A 335 23.18 5.49 -0.06
C GLY A 335 23.78 4.63 1.04
N ALA A 336 25.08 4.81 1.28
CA ALA A 336 25.89 3.90 2.07
C ALA A 336 25.22 3.58 3.43
N ASP A 337 25.23 2.29 3.77
CA ASP A 337 24.96 1.82 5.12
C ASP A 337 25.90 2.56 6.10
N PRO A 338 25.39 3.31 7.10
CA PRO A 338 26.24 4.01 8.06
C PRO A 338 27.14 3.07 8.87
N SER A 339 26.97 1.74 8.77
CA SER A 339 27.82 0.75 9.40
C SER A 339 29.12 0.39 8.64
N THR A 340 29.34 0.91 7.42
CA THR A 340 30.55 0.58 6.62
C THR A 340 31.36 1.80 6.22
N THR A 341 31.75 2.63 7.19
CA THR A 341 32.85 3.60 6.98
C THR A 341 34.20 2.93 7.26
N SER A 342 34.72 2.16 6.30
CA SER A 342 36.14 1.81 6.27
C SER A 342 36.87 2.77 5.33
N SER A 343 37.67 3.62 5.94
CA SER A 343 38.50 4.62 5.30
C SER A 343 39.53 4.00 4.35
N THR A 344 39.42 4.31 3.07
CA THR A 344 40.54 4.19 2.12
C THR A 344 40.72 5.52 1.40
N THR A 345 41.58 6.34 1.97
CA THR A 345 42.14 7.53 1.33
C THR A 345 43.02 7.11 0.15
N SER A 346 42.57 7.40 -1.07
CA SER A 346 43.43 7.37 -2.26
C SER A 346 43.98 8.77 -2.50
N ALA A 347 45.28 8.95 -2.26
CA ALA A 347 46.02 10.15 -2.62
C ALA A 347 46.61 9.99 -4.03
N SER A 348 46.40 11.00 -4.88
CA SER A 348 47.00 11.10 -6.22
C SER A 348 48.00 12.25 -6.22
N ALA A 349 49.27 12.00 -6.55
CA ALA A 349 50.13 12.87 -7.37
C ALA A 349 51.55 12.30 -7.62
N ALA A 350 51.80 11.96 -8.88
CA ALA A 350 52.97 12.25 -9.74
C ALA A 350 54.43 12.33 -9.21
N SER A 351 55.25 11.43 -9.78
CA SER A 351 56.60 11.61 -10.40
C SER A 351 57.79 12.23 -9.64
N SER A 352 58.84 11.41 -9.51
CA SER A 352 60.22 11.58 -10.05
C SER A 352 61.40 11.43 -9.05
N SER A 353 62.35 10.59 -9.50
CA SER A 353 63.80 10.58 -9.25
C SER A 353 64.41 10.10 -7.91
N THR A 354 65.41 9.23 -8.12
CA THR A 354 66.68 9.02 -7.38
C THR A 354 66.71 8.27 -6.03
N SER A 355 67.27 7.06 -6.15
CA SER A 355 68.50 6.59 -5.47
C SER A 355 68.49 6.16 -4.00
N ALA A 356 68.90 4.89 -3.86
CA ALA A 356 69.80 4.32 -2.85
C ALA A 356 69.21 3.87 -1.49
N ALA A 357 69.47 2.56 -1.22
CA ALA A 357 70.03 1.96 0.00
C ALA A 357 69.36 2.31 1.35
N SER A 358 69.16 1.43 2.33
CA SER A 358 69.61 0.07 2.65
C SER A 358 69.12 -0.16 4.09
N THR A 359 68.80 -1.41 4.48
CA THR A 359 68.83 -1.94 5.87
C THR A 359 67.96 -1.23 6.93
N ALA A 360 67.49 -1.82 8.04
CA ALA A 360 67.37 -3.14 8.62
C ALA A 360 66.47 -2.96 9.87
N SER A 361 65.88 -4.06 10.36
CA SER A 361 65.71 -4.48 11.77
C SER A 361 65.41 -3.41 12.85
N SER A 362 64.51 -3.54 13.82
CA SER A 362 64.24 -4.65 14.78
C SER A 362 63.11 -4.09 15.68
N ALA A 363 62.05 -4.82 16.01
CA ALA A 363 61.92 -5.73 17.17
C ALA A 363 62.05 -5.10 18.58
N ALA A 364 61.02 -5.40 19.39
CA ALA A 364 61.00 -5.64 20.85
C ALA A 364 60.97 -4.42 21.80
N SER A 365 59.88 -4.25 22.57
CA SER A 365 59.63 -4.74 23.96
C SER A 365 60.32 -3.85 25.01
N SER A 366 59.67 -3.29 26.02
CA SER A 366 59.12 -3.92 27.24
C SER A 366 58.84 -2.75 28.24
N THR A 367 57.67 -2.66 28.88
CA THR A 367 57.28 -3.16 30.22
C THR A 367 57.71 -2.28 31.42
N THR A 368 56.73 -2.07 32.33
CA THR A 368 56.79 -1.70 33.78
C THR A 368 57.19 -0.25 34.16
N THR A 369 56.56 0.45 35.12
CA THR A 369 56.11 0.04 36.48
C THR A 369 55.15 1.08 37.14
N ALA A 370 54.26 0.57 38.01
CA ALA A 370 53.63 1.08 39.27
C ALA A 370 54.02 2.49 39.83
N SER A 371 53.27 3.24 40.65
CA SER A 371 52.11 3.05 41.55
C SER A 371 51.67 4.45 42.10
N GLY A 372 50.45 4.60 42.63
CA GLY A 372 50.11 5.76 43.49
C GLY A 372 48.62 5.92 43.84
N SER A 373 48.27 5.70 45.11
CA SER A 373 46.93 5.66 45.72
C SER A 373 46.32 7.04 46.02
N GLY A 374 44.98 7.11 46.12
CA GLY A 374 44.23 8.26 46.66
C GLY A 374 42.72 8.03 46.73
N THR A 375 42.25 7.62 47.91
CA THR A 375 40.85 7.39 48.34
C THR A 375 40.03 8.69 48.43
N GLN A 376 38.73 8.69 48.05
CA GLN A 376 37.64 9.27 48.86
C GLN A 376 36.22 9.03 48.30
N THR A 377 35.26 9.21 49.20
CA THR A 377 33.95 8.57 49.33
C THR A 377 32.77 9.53 49.08
N THR A 378 31.62 8.94 48.74
CA THR A 378 30.22 9.26 49.14
C THR A 378 29.44 10.49 48.62
N SER A 379 28.34 10.14 47.94
CA SER A 379 26.91 10.48 48.19
C SER A 379 26.25 11.82 47.80
N HIS A 380 25.21 11.65 46.96
CA HIS A 380 23.83 12.17 47.01
C HIS A 380 23.43 13.62 46.60
N ALA A 381 22.44 13.63 45.68
CA ALA A 381 21.16 14.34 45.68
C ALA A 381 20.96 15.65 44.89
N SER A 382 20.09 15.52 43.88
CA SER A 382 18.99 16.36 43.37
C SER A 382 18.76 17.78 43.92
N THR A 383 18.52 18.76 43.04
CA THR A 383 17.22 19.48 42.83
C THR A 383 17.37 20.70 41.89
N ALA A 384 16.23 21.11 41.31
CA ALA A 384 15.99 22.12 40.28
C ALA A 384 16.36 23.57 40.64
N PRO A 385 16.13 24.52 39.71
CA PRO A 385 15.53 25.77 40.13
C PRO A 385 14.33 26.23 39.27
N THR A 386 13.35 26.79 39.96
CA THR A 386 12.32 27.69 39.45
C THR A 386 12.73 29.14 39.72
N SER A 387 12.34 30.07 38.84
CA SER A 387 12.03 31.44 39.25
C SER A 387 11.05 32.09 38.26
N SER A 388 10.06 32.75 38.85
CA SER A 388 8.92 33.45 38.25
C SER A 388 9.10 34.97 38.32
N ILE A 389 8.46 35.75 37.42
CA ILE A 389 7.64 36.95 37.74
C ILE A 389 6.99 37.62 36.49
N LYS A 390 5.66 37.79 36.61
CA LYS A 390 4.69 38.84 36.16
C LYS A 390 4.39 39.19 34.69
N GLN A 391 3.16 38.78 34.30
CA GLN A 391 2.00 39.52 33.75
C GLN A 391 2.16 40.86 33.00
N GLY A 392 1.62 40.86 31.78
CA GLY A 392 1.07 42.02 31.05
C GLY A 392 0.02 41.54 30.02
N LEU A 393 -1.19 42.11 30.08
CA LEU A 393 -2.39 41.79 29.31
C LEU A 393 -2.34 42.36 27.88
N ALA A 394 -2.77 41.61 26.86
CA ALA A 394 -3.80 42.02 25.87
C ALA A 394 -3.81 41.15 24.57
N SER A 395 -5.02 40.68 24.25
CA SER A 395 -5.64 40.46 22.93
C SER A 395 -5.01 39.53 21.87
N GLY A 396 -5.80 38.50 21.51
CA GLY A 396 -6.02 38.11 20.11
C GLY A 396 -5.25 36.88 19.63
N GLY A 397 -5.88 35.70 19.70
CA GLY A 397 -5.36 34.49 19.07
C GLY A 397 -6.46 33.45 18.89
N ALA A 398 -6.94 33.31 17.65
CA ALA A 398 -7.90 32.31 17.23
C ALA A 398 -7.30 30.90 17.37
N ALA A 399 -7.98 30.03 18.12
CA ALA A 399 -7.72 28.60 18.12
C ALA A 399 -8.45 27.97 16.93
N VAL A 400 -7.68 27.42 15.99
CA VAL A 400 -8.21 26.53 14.94
C VAL A 400 -8.42 25.17 15.59
N PHE A 401 -9.68 24.79 15.78
CA PHE A 401 -10.09 23.46 16.17
C PHE A 401 -9.90 22.51 14.97
N ALA A 402 -9.14 21.43 15.16
CA ALA A 402 -9.19 20.26 14.30
C ALA A 402 -10.50 19.50 14.58
N PRO A 403 -11.34 19.18 13.58
CA PRO A 403 -12.55 18.41 13.82
C PRO A 403 -12.22 16.93 14.00
N ALA A 404 -12.73 16.37 15.10
CA ALA A 404 -12.80 14.94 15.35
C ALA A 404 -13.78 14.27 14.35
N SER A 405 -13.29 13.25 13.65
CA SER A 405 -14.09 12.40 12.77
C SER A 405 -15.03 11.54 13.62
N LEU A 406 -16.34 11.69 13.44
CA LEU A 406 -17.32 10.74 13.95
C LEU A 406 -17.28 9.49 13.07
N SER A 407 -16.83 8.37 13.63
CA SER A 407 -17.05 7.04 13.07
C SER A 407 -18.46 6.57 13.37
N VAL A 408 -19.15 5.99 12.38
CA VAL A 408 -20.47 5.38 12.55
C VAL A 408 -20.37 3.89 12.31
N ALA A 409 -20.31 3.19 13.44
CA ALA A 409 -21.09 2.00 13.80
C ALA A 409 -21.19 0.86 12.77
N GLY A 410 -20.53 -0.25 13.12
CA GLY A 410 -20.91 -1.58 12.67
C GLY A 410 -22.37 -1.91 12.98
N LEU A 411 -23.13 -2.26 11.94
CA LEU A 411 -24.41 -2.92 12.08
C LEU A 411 -24.17 -4.42 12.27
N ALA A 412 -24.15 -4.81 13.55
CA ALA A 412 -24.20 -6.19 13.97
C ALA A 412 -25.52 -6.85 13.55
N SER A 413 -25.38 -8.10 13.10
CA SER A 413 -26.41 -9.01 12.65
C SER A 413 -27.43 -9.34 13.74
N VAL A 414 -28.73 -9.24 13.43
CA VAL A 414 -29.79 -9.94 14.17
C VAL A 414 -30.84 -10.45 13.18
N ALA A 415 -30.87 -11.76 12.96
CA ALA A 415 -32.08 -12.49 12.59
C ALA A 415 -31.94 -13.96 13.01
N VAL A 416 -32.48 -14.26 14.19
CA VAL A 416 -32.67 -15.62 14.73
C VAL A 416 -34.04 -16.14 14.27
N PHE A 417 -34.04 -17.38 13.75
CA PHE A 417 -35.10 -18.38 13.67
C PHE A 417 -36.59 -17.95 13.55
N ALA A 418 -37.22 -18.42 12.47
CA ALA A 418 -38.56 -19.01 12.56
C ALA A 418 -38.66 -20.18 11.56
N ALA A 419 -38.77 -21.38 12.10
CA ALA A 419 -39.17 -22.59 11.37
C ALA A 419 -40.63 -22.94 11.75
N ILE A 420 -41.31 -23.61 10.83
CA ILE A 420 -42.54 -24.40 10.98
C ILE A 420 -43.87 -23.63 10.88
N LEU A 421 -44.54 -23.73 9.72
CA LEU A 421 -45.84 -24.42 9.56
C LEU A 421 -46.29 -24.43 8.08
N LEU A 422 -46.56 -25.65 7.59
CA LEU A 422 -47.19 -26.09 6.33
C LEU A 422 -46.33 -26.09 5.05
#